data_AF-A0A1I1ETJ9-F1
#
_entry.id   AF-A0A1I1ETJ9-F1
#
_cell.length_a   1.000
_cell.length_b   1.000
_cell.length_c   1.000
_cell.angle_alpha   90.00
_cell.angle_beta   90.00
_cell.angle_gamma   90.00
#
_symmetry.space_group_name_H-M   'P 1'
#
loop_
_entity.id
_entity.type
_entity.pdbx_description
1 polymer ?
#
loop_
_entity_poly.entity_id
_entity_poly.type
_entity_poly.pdbx_seq_one_letter_code
_entity_poly.pdbx_strand_id
1 'polypeptide(L)'
;MKNFKYILGLLIILGSFLQSCQDDDHDFGEVVAPSNLSLEATIVNADADNPYGDGSGQVQFVASAENAINYKFAFGDNTSTNVSDGNVMHSFTSTGVNEYVVTVIATGTGGTASSMTTTVTVFSEFDDPETKSLLTGDDTKTWYVAAALPAHLGVGPVETVTPDYYAAAPFEKTGNPCFYDDMITFSLDANNNIVFDHNNNDATFFNVDFLSVGGGGGSEDQCLLFDTSGNKFVNLASAQSGLGEDVSTGTQMMISDGGFMSYYIGTSTYEILEITDDYLHVRGIPGSNPALAWYIKFTTDPEGGAGGGNQSAEGSELETEFENLVWEEEFEGASLDADSWNIETGNGDNGWGNNESQSYTADNAVVSDGTLKINAIAENTNGFDYSSARITTMDKQEFEYGRVEVRAKLPSAAGTWPAIWMLGSNFAEVGWPNSGEIDIMEHVGNDLGEVLGTLHMPGNSGGEGISKGTEVENVESEFHTYTLEWTADHILFAVDNVVFHEFENNASTPFNQPFFLILNVAMGGTLGGAIDPDFTQDTMEVDYVKVFQ
;
A
#
# COMPACT_ATOMS: atom_id res chain seq x y z
N MET A 1 63.91 -10.31 -59.45
CA MET A 1 64.19 -10.00 -58.03
C MET A 1 63.67 -8.60 -57.70
N LYS A 2 62.35 -8.44 -57.51
CA LYS A 2 61.70 -7.10 -57.40
C LYS A 2 60.91 -6.88 -56.11
N ASN A 3 61.00 -7.79 -55.13
CA ASN A 3 60.16 -7.73 -53.91
C ASN A 3 60.94 -7.42 -52.62
N PHE A 4 62.21 -7.01 -52.70
CA PHE A 4 63.02 -6.78 -51.48
C PHE A 4 63.06 -5.31 -51.02
N LYS A 5 62.62 -4.37 -51.85
CA LYS A 5 62.66 -2.93 -51.53
C LYS A 5 61.42 -2.42 -50.76
N TYR A 6 60.32 -3.17 -50.76
CA TYR A 6 59.10 -2.77 -50.05
C TYR A 6 59.03 -3.26 -48.60
N ILE A 7 59.86 -4.24 -48.21
CA ILE A 7 59.89 -4.79 -46.85
C ILE A 7 60.71 -3.91 -45.91
N LEU A 8 61.75 -3.21 -46.42
CA LEU A 8 62.60 -2.35 -45.58
C LEU A 8 61.96 -0.98 -45.27
N GLY A 9 61.03 -0.51 -46.11
CA GLY A 9 60.27 0.72 -45.85
C GLY A 9 59.13 0.54 -44.84
N LEU A 10 58.54 -0.66 -44.77
CA LEU A 10 57.47 -0.96 -43.81
C LEU A 10 58.01 -1.14 -42.38
N LEU A 11 59.26 -1.58 -42.23
CA LEU A 11 59.91 -1.80 -40.93
C LEU A 11 60.35 -0.50 -40.23
N ILE A 12 60.48 0.62 -40.96
CA ILE A 12 60.86 1.91 -40.37
C ILE A 12 59.63 2.76 -39.98
N ILE A 13 58.47 2.50 -40.59
CA ILE A 13 57.19 3.15 -40.22
C ILE A 13 56.48 2.41 -39.07
N LEU A 14 56.73 1.11 -38.90
CA LEU A 14 56.21 0.33 -37.78
C LEU A 14 57.02 0.51 -36.47
N GLY A 15 58.23 1.07 -36.55
CA GLY A 15 59.09 1.34 -35.40
C GLY A 15 58.79 2.65 -34.66
N SER A 16 57.97 3.54 -35.24
CA SER A 16 57.63 4.84 -34.67
C SER A 16 56.24 4.90 -34.00
N PHE A 17 55.52 3.78 -33.92
CA PHE A 17 54.25 3.66 -33.18
C PHE A 17 54.40 2.99 -31.80
N LEU A 18 55.62 2.71 -31.34
CA LEU A 18 55.90 2.14 -30.01
C LEU A 18 56.31 3.19 -28.96
N GLN A 19 55.87 4.45 -29.11
CA GLN A 19 56.08 5.51 -28.12
C GLN A 19 54.77 6.21 -27.71
N SER A 20 53.74 5.44 -27.39
CA SER A 20 52.57 5.97 -26.68
C SER A 20 51.86 4.88 -25.87
N CYS A 21 52.61 4.20 -25.02
CA CYS A 21 52.08 3.75 -23.73
C CYS A 21 52.95 4.46 -22.70
N GLN A 22 52.59 5.70 -22.34
CA GLN A 22 52.84 6.09 -20.95
C GLN A 22 51.86 5.23 -20.17
N ASP A 23 52.39 4.24 -19.45
CA ASP A 23 51.67 3.73 -18.28
C ASP A 23 51.46 4.98 -17.41
N ASP A 24 50.22 5.42 -17.27
CA ASP A 24 49.84 6.28 -16.17
C ASP A 24 49.97 5.40 -14.90
N ASP A 25 51.22 5.21 -14.46
CA ASP A 25 51.54 4.69 -13.14
C ASP A 25 50.96 5.71 -12.16
N HIS A 26 49.72 5.47 -11.74
CA HIS A 26 49.17 6.10 -10.57
C HIS A 26 50.01 5.64 -9.39
N ASP A 27 51.01 6.45 -9.04
CA ASP A 27 51.85 6.24 -7.87
C ASP A 27 50.92 6.28 -6.65
N PHE A 28 50.68 5.13 -6.03
CA PHE A 28 49.99 5.09 -4.75
C PHE A 28 50.85 5.92 -3.80
N GLY A 29 50.26 6.94 -3.17
CA GLY A 29 50.93 7.63 -2.05
C GLY A 29 51.42 6.61 -1.02
N GLU A 30 52.36 7.00 -0.15
CA GLU A 30 52.99 6.08 0.79
C GLU A 30 51.98 5.11 1.43
N VAL A 31 52.24 3.82 1.28
CA VAL A 31 51.42 2.74 1.85
C VAL A 31 51.72 2.68 3.34
N VAL A 32 50.86 3.32 4.14
CA VAL A 32 51.05 3.52 5.58
C VAL A 32 49.91 2.85 6.33
N ALA A 33 50.26 1.83 7.12
CA ALA A 33 49.31 1.18 8.01
C ALA A 33 48.85 2.14 9.11
N PRO A 34 47.55 2.15 9.47
CA PRO A 34 47.07 3.01 10.53
C PRO A 34 47.79 2.77 11.86
N SER A 35 48.14 3.83 12.57
CA SER A 35 48.86 3.79 13.86
C SER A 35 48.06 4.46 14.97
N ASN A 36 48.44 4.21 16.23
CA ASN A 36 47.78 4.81 17.40
C ASN A 36 46.27 4.53 17.47
N LEU A 37 45.86 3.35 17.01
CA LEU A 37 44.47 2.92 17.07
C LEU A 37 43.98 2.89 18.53
N SER A 38 42.86 3.57 18.76
CA SER A 38 42.13 3.61 20.02
C SER A 38 40.68 3.24 19.75
N LEU A 39 40.04 2.64 20.75
CA LEU A 39 38.64 2.27 20.75
C LEU A 39 38.05 2.57 22.12
N GLU A 40 37.06 3.44 22.17
CA GLU A 40 36.24 3.74 23.34
C GLU A 40 34.84 3.15 23.12
N ALA A 41 34.28 2.56 24.18
CA ALA A 41 32.92 2.01 24.19
C ALA A 41 32.19 2.57 25.41
N THR A 42 31.11 3.31 25.16
CA THR A 42 30.31 3.98 26.19
C THR A 42 28.90 3.44 26.14
N ILE A 43 28.51 2.69 27.18
CA ILE A 43 27.15 2.14 27.32
C ILE A 43 26.19 3.29 27.62
N VAL A 44 25.12 3.39 26.85
CA VAL A 44 24.12 4.45 27.00
C VAL A 44 23.39 4.29 28.33
N ASN A 45 23.22 5.39 29.06
CA ASN A 45 22.54 5.46 30.36
C ASN A 45 23.11 4.54 31.45
N ALA A 46 24.37 4.11 31.33
CA ALA A 46 25.03 3.34 32.39
C ALA A 46 25.45 4.25 33.56
N ASP A 47 25.16 3.81 34.79
CA ASP A 47 25.55 4.49 36.02
C ASP A 47 25.95 3.48 37.12
N ALA A 48 26.07 3.96 38.36
CA ALA A 48 26.50 3.11 39.49
C ALA A 48 25.46 2.04 39.88
N ASP A 49 24.18 2.30 39.64
CA ASP A 49 23.07 1.40 39.95
C ASP A 49 22.75 0.49 38.75
N ASN A 50 23.00 0.97 37.52
CA ASN A 50 22.80 0.27 36.25
C ASN A 50 24.11 0.20 35.43
N PRO A 51 25.10 -0.62 35.84
CA PRO A 51 26.42 -0.62 35.21
C PRO A 51 26.44 -1.14 33.76
N TYR A 52 25.35 -1.76 33.30
CA TYR A 52 25.22 -2.35 31.96
C TYR A 52 24.20 -1.62 31.07
N GLY A 53 23.80 -0.40 31.45
CA GLY A 53 22.82 0.40 30.74
C GLY A 53 21.40 0.22 31.25
N ASP A 54 20.46 0.89 30.60
CA ASP A 54 19.04 1.00 30.96
C ASP A 54 18.15 -0.09 30.34
N GLY A 55 18.72 -1.10 29.69
CA GLY A 55 17.99 -2.13 28.96
C GLY A 55 17.79 -1.83 27.47
N SER A 56 18.25 -0.67 26.97
CA SER A 56 18.21 -0.36 25.53
C SER A 56 19.20 -1.19 24.70
N GLY A 57 20.19 -1.82 25.32
CA GLY A 57 21.27 -2.50 24.61
C GLY A 57 22.26 -1.57 23.89
N GLN A 58 22.12 -0.24 24.03
CA GLN A 58 22.88 0.71 23.21
C GLN A 58 24.29 1.00 23.73
N VAL A 59 25.24 1.03 22.80
CA VAL A 59 26.65 1.37 23.07
C VAL A 59 27.17 2.30 21.98
N GLN A 60 27.72 3.45 22.39
CA GLN A 60 28.49 4.33 21.52
C GLN A 60 29.92 3.81 21.40
N PHE A 61 30.37 3.55 20.19
CA PHE A 61 31.76 3.27 19.89
C PHE A 61 32.42 4.47 19.21
N VAL A 62 33.64 4.80 19.66
CA VAL A 62 34.48 5.84 19.06
C VAL A 62 35.86 5.26 18.84
N ALA A 63 36.26 5.14 17.57
CA ALA A 63 37.60 4.73 17.19
C ALA A 63 38.36 5.88 16.55
N SER A 64 39.67 5.94 16.81
CA SER A 64 40.56 6.85 16.11
C SER A 64 41.92 6.22 15.86
N ALA A 65 42.50 6.49 14.69
CA ALA A 65 43.84 6.08 14.29
C ALA A 65 44.44 7.12 13.33
N GLU A 66 45.76 7.29 13.41
CA GLU A 66 46.51 8.06 12.42
C GLU A 66 46.54 7.31 11.08
N ASN A 67 46.39 8.04 9.97
CA ASN A 67 46.41 7.48 8.61
C ASN A 67 45.28 6.48 8.29
N ALA A 68 44.24 6.42 9.13
CA ALA A 68 43.02 5.69 8.82
C ALA A 68 42.12 6.51 7.88
N ILE A 69 41.57 5.82 6.89
CA ILE A 69 40.57 6.35 5.94
C ILE A 69 39.19 5.73 6.15
N ASN A 70 39.11 4.59 6.85
CA ASN A 70 37.87 3.89 7.15
C ASN A 70 38.03 2.99 8.38
N TYR A 71 36.94 2.72 9.08
CA TYR A 71 36.86 1.80 10.20
C TYR A 71 35.75 0.77 9.96
N LYS A 72 36.05 -0.52 10.19
CA LYS A 72 35.04 -1.58 10.28
C LYS A 72 34.90 -2.03 11.73
N PHE A 73 33.70 -1.96 12.29
CA PHE A 73 33.34 -2.49 13.59
C PHE A 73 32.62 -3.82 13.41
N ALA A 74 33.15 -4.90 13.97
CA ALA A 74 32.46 -6.18 14.10
C ALA A 74 32.06 -6.36 15.56
N PHE A 75 30.76 -6.42 15.85
CA PHE A 75 30.25 -6.25 17.22
C PHE A 75 30.21 -7.54 18.05
N GLY A 76 30.39 -8.70 17.41
CA GLY A 76 30.38 -10.00 18.10
C GLY A 76 28.99 -10.64 18.23
N ASP A 77 27.96 -10.02 17.64
CA ASP A 77 26.59 -10.51 17.50
C ASP A 77 26.24 -10.85 16.03
N ASN A 78 27.26 -11.19 15.24
CA ASN A 78 27.22 -11.39 13.78
C ASN A 78 26.93 -10.13 12.95
N THR A 79 26.79 -8.95 13.55
CA THR A 79 26.67 -7.71 12.80
C THR A 79 27.99 -6.95 12.70
N SER A 80 28.08 -6.11 11.67
CA SER A 80 29.21 -5.22 11.48
C SER A 80 28.84 -3.97 10.68
N THR A 81 29.55 -2.89 10.94
CA THR A 81 29.30 -1.57 10.32
C THR A 81 30.62 -0.93 9.87
N ASN A 82 30.61 -0.29 8.71
CA ASN A 82 31.72 0.52 8.22
C ASN A 82 31.41 2.01 8.41
N VAL A 83 32.34 2.76 8.97
CA VAL A 83 32.23 4.22 9.14
C VAL A 83 33.56 4.91 8.84
N SER A 84 33.50 6.08 8.22
CA SER A 84 34.71 6.84 7.84
C SER A 84 35.22 7.75 8.96
N ASP A 85 34.35 8.19 9.86
CA ASP A 85 34.66 9.11 10.95
C ASP A 85 35.06 8.41 12.26
N GLY A 86 34.88 7.08 12.32
CA GLY A 86 35.18 6.27 13.48
C GLY A 86 34.09 6.26 14.55
N ASN A 87 32.92 6.85 14.31
CA ASN A 87 31.82 6.89 15.27
C ASN A 87 30.70 5.96 14.83
N VAL A 88 30.25 5.08 15.73
CA VAL A 88 29.07 4.24 15.47
C VAL A 88 28.29 3.97 16.75
N MET A 89 26.97 4.10 16.68
CA MET A 89 26.06 3.62 17.72
C MET A 89 25.58 2.22 17.33
N HIS A 90 25.65 1.27 18.25
CA HIS A 90 25.17 -0.09 18.03
C HIS A 90 24.21 -0.49 19.14
N SER A 91 23.15 -1.22 18.80
CA SER A 91 22.20 -1.78 19.78
C SER A 91 22.35 -3.29 19.80
N PHE A 92 22.71 -3.84 20.95
CA PHE A 92 22.74 -5.27 21.19
C PHE A 92 21.36 -5.74 21.64
N THR A 93 20.86 -6.79 21.00
CA THR A 93 19.43 -7.17 21.07
C THR A 93 19.21 -8.50 21.76
N SER A 94 20.29 -9.23 22.10
CA SER A 94 20.13 -10.46 22.89
C SER A 94 19.66 -10.09 24.29
N THR A 95 18.48 -10.57 24.68
CA THR A 95 17.86 -10.25 25.96
C THR A 95 18.74 -10.68 27.15
N GLY A 96 18.70 -9.87 28.21
CA GLY A 96 19.52 -10.04 29.39
C GLY A 96 20.88 -9.35 29.30
N VAL A 97 21.76 -9.67 30.26
CA VAL A 97 23.12 -9.12 30.33
C VAL A 97 24.06 -10.03 29.54
N ASN A 98 24.55 -9.54 28.41
CA ASN A 98 25.38 -10.30 27.49
C ASN A 98 26.74 -9.63 27.29
N GLU A 99 27.76 -10.44 27.05
CA GLU A 99 29.14 -9.99 26.82
C GLU A 99 29.53 -10.21 25.36
N TYR A 100 30.03 -9.16 24.73
CA TYR A 100 30.38 -9.13 23.31
C TYR A 100 31.84 -8.73 23.09
N VAL A 101 32.49 -9.39 22.14
CA VAL A 101 33.85 -9.05 21.71
C VAL A 101 33.76 -8.19 20.46
N VAL A 102 34.00 -6.90 20.63
CA VAL A 102 33.95 -5.92 19.55
C VAL A 102 35.34 -5.76 18.95
N THR A 103 35.45 -5.96 17.65
CA THR A 103 36.69 -5.78 16.89
C THR A 103 36.57 -4.56 15.99
N VAL A 104 37.46 -3.59 16.13
CA VAL A 104 37.61 -2.49 15.17
C VAL A 104 38.81 -2.75 14.27
N ILE A 105 38.61 -2.58 12.97
CA ILE A 105 39.65 -2.67 11.94
C ILE A 105 39.75 -1.29 11.27
N ALA A 106 40.86 -0.59 11.50
CA ALA A 106 41.16 0.66 10.82
C ALA A 106 41.95 0.36 9.55
N THR A 107 41.49 0.88 8.42
CA THR A 107 42.11 0.71 7.09
C THR A 107 42.76 2.02 6.65
N GLY A 108 43.99 1.94 6.15
CA GLY A 108 44.79 3.04 5.61
C GLY A 108 45.05 2.92 4.11
N THR A 109 46.02 3.68 3.60
CA THR A 109 46.39 3.67 2.18
C THR A 109 46.87 2.29 1.72
N GLY A 110 46.55 1.93 0.48
CA GLY A 110 46.91 0.64 -0.11
C GLY A 110 46.24 -0.58 0.54
N GLY A 111 45.16 -0.39 1.31
CA GLY A 111 44.43 -1.48 1.98
C GLY A 111 45.16 -2.04 3.21
N THR A 112 46.18 -1.34 3.72
CA THR A 112 46.83 -1.71 4.97
C THR A 112 45.87 -1.55 6.14
N ALA A 113 45.95 -2.42 7.14
CA ALA A 113 45.02 -2.40 8.25
C ALA A 113 45.70 -2.65 9.59
N SER A 114 45.14 -2.03 10.63
CA SER A 114 45.42 -2.28 12.04
C SER A 114 44.11 -2.63 12.73
N SER A 115 44.14 -3.53 13.72
CA SER A 115 42.94 -3.93 14.44
C SER A 115 43.13 -3.89 15.96
N MET A 116 42.03 -3.71 16.67
CA MET A 116 41.96 -3.72 18.12
C MET A 116 40.64 -4.38 18.54
N THR A 117 40.65 -5.08 19.67
CA THR A 117 39.45 -5.64 20.27
C THR A 117 39.18 -5.03 21.64
N THR A 118 37.90 -4.91 21.98
CA THR A 118 37.43 -4.63 23.33
C THR A 118 36.29 -5.57 23.70
N THR A 119 36.02 -5.70 24.98
CA THR A 119 34.87 -6.46 25.48
C THR A 119 33.88 -5.49 26.09
N VAL A 120 32.60 -5.65 25.73
CA VAL A 120 31.50 -4.86 26.29
C VAL A 120 30.47 -5.80 26.88
N THR A 121 30.06 -5.53 28.13
CA THR A 121 28.95 -6.21 28.78
C THR A 121 27.77 -5.25 28.81
N VAL A 122 26.65 -5.63 28.20
CA VAL A 122 25.49 -4.74 28.00
C VAL A 122 24.20 -5.47 28.33
N PHE A 123 23.24 -4.72 28.87
CA PHE A 123 21.90 -5.21 29.17
C PHE A 123 20.91 -4.79 28.07
N SER A 124 20.16 -5.76 27.55
CA SER A 124 19.06 -5.54 26.61
C SER A 124 17.77 -6.16 27.13
N GLU A 125 16.66 -5.44 27.11
CA GLU A 125 15.31 -5.94 27.44
C GLU A 125 14.41 -6.07 26.21
N PHE A 126 14.82 -5.54 25.06
CA PHE A 126 14.00 -5.51 23.85
C PHE A 126 13.94 -6.90 23.19
N ASP A 127 12.73 -7.37 22.96
CA ASP A 127 12.44 -8.55 22.14
C ASP A 127 11.15 -8.26 21.36
N ASP A 128 11.14 -8.62 20.08
CA ASP A 128 9.98 -8.44 19.20
C ASP A 128 9.78 -9.71 18.35
N PRO A 129 9.26 -10.79 18.97
CA PRO A 129 9.06 -12.06 18.29
C PRO A 129 7.96 -11.98 17.23
N GLU A 130 7.01 -11.07 17.37
CA GLU A 130 5.91 -10.87 16.43
C GLU A 130 6.43 -10.26 15.12
N THR A 131 7.11 -9.11 15.17
CA THR A 131 7.73 -8.50 13.99
C THR A 131 8.72 -9.46 13.33
N LYS A 132 9.48 -10.22 14.12
CA LYS A 132 10.38 -11.25 13.57
C LYS A 132 9.62 -12.34 12.81
N SER A 133 8.54 -12.86 13.40
CA SER A 133 7.66 -13.85 12.76
C SER A 133 7.10 -13.29 11.45
N LEU A 134 6.53 -12.08 11.49
CA LEU A 134 5.95 -11.42 10.32
C LEU A 134 7.00 -11.14 9.23
N LEU A 135 8.20 -10.65 9.58
CA LEU A 135 9.28 -10.40 8.62
C LEU A 135 9.74 -11.68 7.90
N THR A 136 9.81 -12.81 8.62
CA THR A 136 10.47 -14.04 8.15
C THR A 136 9.51 -15.16 7.76
N GLY A 137 8.22 -15.06 8.12
CA GLY A 137 7.26 -16.16 7.96
C GLY A 137 7.67 -17.42 8.74
N ASP A 138 8.35 -17.25 9.88
CA ASP A 138 8.94 -18.32 10.71
C ASP A 138 10.01 -19.20 10.03
N ASP A 139 10.43 -18.89 8.80
CA ASP A 139 11.50 -19.60 8.10
C ASP A 139 12.18 -18.69 7.06
N THR A 140 11.47 -18.41 5.97
CA THR A 140 11.92 -17.52 4.89
C THR A 140 10.72 -16.82 4.27
N LYS A 141 10.83 -15.50 4.06
CA LYS A 141 9.80 -14.68 3.41
C LYS A 141 10.46 -13.65 2.50
N THR A 142 9.92 -13.51 1.30
CA THR A 142 10.39 -12.57 0.29
C THR A 142 9.38 -11.45 0.13
N TRP A 143 9.91 -10.24 0.03
CA TRP A 143 9.21 -8.98 -0.06
C TRP A 143 9.62 -8.26 -1.35
N TYR A 144 8.63 -7.68 -2.01
CA TYR A 144 8.72 -6.91 -3.25
C TYR A 144 8.24 -5.49 -2.98
N VAL A 145 8.68 -4.51 -3.76
CA VAL A 145 8.11 -3.15 -3.65
C VAL A 145 6.62 -3.21 -3.99
N ALA A 146 5.78 -2.62 -3.14
CA ALA A 146 4.32 -2.59 -3.35
C ALA A 146 3.92 -1.56 -4.41
N ALA A 147 4.38 -1.76 -5.65
CA ALA A 147 4.31 -0.80 -6.75
C ALA A 147 2.87 -0.36 -7.10
N ALA A 148 1.88 -1.23 -6.89
CA ALA A 148 0.47 -0.93 -7.14
C ALA A 148 -0.13 0.03 -6.11
N LEU A 149 0.48 0.16 -4.93
CA LEU A 149 -0.03 1.02 -3.88
C LEU A 149 0.34 2.50 -4.13
N PRO A 150 -0.57 3.44 -3.83
CA PRO A 150 -0.21 4.85 -3.77
C PRO A 150 0.79 5.07 -2.63
N ALA A 151 1.68 6.05 -2.81
CA ALA A 151 2.71 6.41 -1.85
C ALA A 151 3.65 5.24 -1.47
N HIS A 152 3.84 4.25 -2.35
CA HIS A 152 4.77 3.13 -2.12
C HIS A 152 6.23 3.57 -2.05
N LEU A 153 6.55 4.73 -2.61
CA LEU A 153 7.78 5.47 -2.38
C LEU A 153 7.40 6.92 -2.11
N GLY A 154 7.97 7.53 -1.08
CA GLY A 154 7.72 8.93 -0.80
C GLY A 154 8.70 9.56 0.18
N VAL A 155 8.58 10.87 0.36
CA VAL A 155 9.41 11.65 1.30
C VAL A 155 8.56 12.68 2.02
N GLY A 156 8.89 12.90 3.29
CA GLY A 156 8.23 13.87 4.15
C GLY A 156 9.11 14.34 5.31
N PRO A 157 8.59 15.22 6.17
CA PRO A 157 9.24 15.58 7.42
C PRO A 157 9.43 14.37 8.33
N VAL A 158 10.54 14.31 9.07
CA VAL A 158 10.85 13.20 10.02
C VAL A 158 9.80 12.99 11.13
N GLU A 159 9.01 14.01 11.44
CA GLU A 159 7.96 13.97 12.47
C GLU A 159 6.64 13.34 12.00
N THR A 160 6.55 12.99 10.71
CA THR A 160 5.34 12.45 10.08
C THR A 160 5.46 10.94 9.87
N VAL A 161 4.34 10.29 9.60
CA VAL A 161 4.29 8.87 9.20
C VAL A 161 3.79 8.69 7.76
N THR A 162 3.60 9.81 7.07
CA THR A 162 3.15 9.89 5.68
C THR A 162 4.10 10.77 4.86
N PRO A 163 4.24 10.50 3.56
CA PRO A 163 5.10 11.29 2.69
C PRO A 163 4.41 12.59 2.23
N ASP A 164 4.57 13.66 3.02
CA ASP A 164 3.88 14.94 2.78
C ASP A 164 4.51 15.81 1.67
N TYR A 165 5.75 15.55 1.26
CA TYR A 165 6.44 16.36 0.23
C TYR A 165 6.33 15.75 -1.16
N TYR A 166 6.37 14.42 -1.25
CA TYR A 166 6.20 13.69 -2.49
C TYR A 166 5.76 12.27 -2.18
N ALA A 167 4.71 11.82 -2.87
CA ALA A 167 4.18 10.47 -2.79
C ALA A 167 4.03 9.92 -4.22
N ALA A 168 4.64 8.77 -4.50
CA ALA A 168 4.55 8.15 -5.81
C ALA A 168 3.11 7.70 -6.11
N ALA A 169 2.62 7.97 -7.32
CA ALA A 169 1.41 7.30 -7.81
C ALA A 169 1.66 5.79 -8.01
N PRO A 170 0.61 4.95 -8.04
CA PRO A 170 0.76 3.55 -8.45
C PRO A 170 1.59 3.42 -9.74
N PHE A 171 2.58 2.52 -9.71
CA PHE A 171 3.50 2.22 -10.80
C PHE A 171 4.30 3.41 -11.37
N GLU A 172 4.40 4.53 -10.66
CA GLU A 172 5.05 5.75 -11.19
C GLU A 172 6.51 5.51 -11.63
N LYS A 173 7.22 4.58 -11.00
CA LYS A 173 8.64 4.29 -11.29
C LYS A 173 8.84 3.20 -12.35
N THR A 174 7.82 2.84 -13.14
CA THR A 174 7.93 1.81 -14.20
C THR A 174 9.01 2.12 -15.23
N GLY A 175 9.36 3.40 -15.42
CA GLY A 175 10.50 3.81 -16.25
C GLY A 175 11.89 3.42 -15.70
N ASN A 176 11.96 2.95 -14.45
CA ASN A 176 13.17 2.55 -13.73
C ASN A 176 13.02 1.11 -13.23
N PRO A 177 13.18 0.09 -14.10
CA PRO A 177 12.86 -1.30 -13.78
C PRO A 177 13.65 -1.84 -12.58
N CYS A 178 14.87 -1.34 -12.35
CA CYS A 178 15.71 -1.72 -11.21
C CYS A 178 15.14 -1.38 -9.82
N PHE A 179 14.01 -0.67 -9.74
CA PHE A 179 13.34 -0.43 -8.46
C PHE A 179 12.27 -1.50 -8.16
N TYR A 180 11.48 -1.88 -9.16
CA TYR A 180 10.35 -2.81 -8.98
C TYR A 180 10.76 -4.28 -9.16
N ASP A 181 11.89 -4.56 -9.80
CA ASP A 181 12.40 -5.93 -9.97
C ASP A 181 13.13 -6.46 -8.71
N ASP A 182 13.34 -5.61 -7.70
CA ASP A 182 14.09 -5.96 -6.49
C ASP A 182 13.35 -6.98 -5.62
N MET A 183 14.10 -7.95 -5.10
CA MET A 183 13.61 -8.95 -4.15
C MET A 183 14.37 -8.84 -2.83
N ILE A 184 13.65 -8.64 -1.74
CA ILE A 184 14.20 -8.57 -0.38
C ILE A 184 13.75 -9.81 0.39
N THR A 185 14.67 -10.68 0.78
CA THR A 185 14.35 -11.90 1.51
C THR A 185 14.90 -11.85 2.94
N PHE A 186 14.02 -12.07 3.91
CA PHE A 186 14.38 -12.30 5.31
C PHE A 186 14.23 -13.79 5.61
N SER A 187 15.23 -14.39 6.24
CA SER A 187 15.20 -15.80 6.63
C SER A 187 15.82 -16.03 8.01
N LEU A 188 15.60 -17.20 8.61
CA LEU A 188 16.18 -17.57 9.89
C LEU A 188 17.36 -18.53 9.70
N ASP A 189 18.49 -18.22 10.34
CA ASP A 189 19.61 -19.16 10.41
C ASP A 189 19.38 -20.25 11.48
N ALA A 190 20.31 -21.21 11.58
CA ALA A 190 20.24 -22.31 12.55
C ALA A 190 20.27 -21.86 14.03
N ASN A 191 20.64 -20.61 14.30
CA ASN A 191 20.64 -20.00 15.63
C ASN A 191 19.47 -19.03 15.82
N ASN A 192 18.50 -19.03 14.90
CA ASN A 192 17.35 -18.13 14.91
C ASN A 192 17.72 -16.66 14.71
N ASN A 193 18.84 -16.33 14.04
CA ASN A 193 19.16 -14.95 13.65
C ASN A 193 18.47 -14.63 12.32
N ILE A 194 18.03 -13.37 12.14
CA ILE A 194 17.45 -12.92 10.88
C ILE A 194 18.59 -12.65 9.89
N VAL A 195 18.59 -13.36 8.77
CA VAL A 195 19.47 -13.20 7.61
C VAL A 195 18.74 -12.38 6.56
N PHE A 196 19.47 -11.44 5.94
CA PHE A 196 18.98 -10.55 4.90
C PHE A 196 19.67 -10.83 3.58
N ASP A 197 18.87 -11.04 2.53
CA ASP A 197 19.32 -11.15 1.15
C ASP A 197 18.59 -10.12 0.29
N HIS A 198 19.34 -9.38 -0.52
CA HIS A 198 18.80 -8.38 -1.44
C HIS A 198 19.27 -8.71 -2.85
N ASN A 199 18.37 -9.28 -3.64
CA ASN A 199 18.59 -9.50 -5.06
C ASN A 199 18.07 -8.29 -5.84
N ASN A 200 18.98 -7.46 -6.31
CA ASN A 200 18.70 -6.25 -7.09
C ASN A 200 18.83 -6.46 -8.61
N ASN A 201 18.97 -7.69 -9.08
CA ASN A 201 19.18 -8.00 -10.51
C ASN A 201 20.30 -7.16 -11.17
N ASP A 202 21.44 -7.02 -10.48
CA ASP A 202 22.65 -6.29 -10.86
C ASP A 202 22.53 -4.74 -10.85
N ALA A 203 21.36 -4.15 -10.55
CA ALA A 203 21.17 -2.71 -10.56
C ALA A 203 20.33 -2.21 -9.38
N THR A 204 20.72 -1.09 -8.79
CA THR A 204 19.98 -0.46 -7.69
C THR A 204 19.45 0.91 -8.11
N PHE A 205 18.26 1.26 -7.64
CA PHE A 205 17.70 2.59 -7.81
C PHE A 205 18.26 3.54 -6.75
N PHE A 206 19.11 4.47 -7.17
CA PHE A 206 19.76 5.45 -6.30
C PHE A 206 19.00 6.77 -6.27
N ASN A 207 18.78 7.27 -5.06
CA ASN A 207 18.43 8.68 -4.86
C ASN A 207 19.55 9.59 -5.41
N VAL A 208 19.16 10.70 -6.01
CA VAL A 208 20.04 11.70 -6.63
C VAL A 208 21.19 12.17 -5.72
N ASP A 209 20.97 12.27 -4.41
CA ASP A 209 21.97 12.73 -3.45
C ASP A 209 23.09 11.68 -3.22
N PHE A 210 22.87 10.43 -3.63
CA PHE A 210 23.75 9.29 -3.38
C PHE A 210 24.31 8.63 -4.64
N LEU A 211 24.07 9.19 -5.83
CA LEU A 211 24.52 8.61 -7.10
C LEU A 211 26.02 8.29 -7.13
N SER A 212 26.84 9.09 -6.45
CA SER A 212 28.30 8.89 -6.42
C SER A 212 28.72 7.54 -5.79
N VAL A 213 27.88 6.97 -4.92
CA VAL A 213 28.12 5.65 -4.32
C VAL A 213 28.02 4.54 -5.37
N GLY A 214 27.03 4.62 -6.26
CA GLY A 214 26.86 3.72 -7.40
C GLY A 214 27.70 4.10 -8.63
N GLY A 215 28.58 5.11 -8.54
CA GLY A 215 29.39 5.60 -9.66
C GLY A 215 28.63 6.47 -10.67
N GLY A 216 27.43 6.93 -10.32
CA GLY A 216 26.61 7.83 -11.12
C GLY A 216 26.81 9.31 -10.80
N GLY A 217 25.99 10.15 -11.42
CA GLY A 217 25.94 11.59 -11.18
C GLY A 217 24.86 12.27 -12.02
N GLY A 218 24.42 13.46 -11.61
CA GLY A 218 23.34 14.17 -12.29
C GLY A 218 22.44 14.90 -11.30
N SER A 219 21.20 15.16 -11.72
CA SER A 219 20.18 15.87 -10.95
C SER A 219 18.87 15.08 -10.80
N GLU A 220 18.89 13.80 -11.15
CA GLU A 220 17.73 12.89 -11.11
C GLU A 220 18.19 11.55 -10.55
N ASP A 221 17.26 10.79 -9.96
CA ASP A 221 17.49 9.42 -9.49
C ASP A 221 17.88 8.49 -10.66
N GLN A 222 18.69 7.46 -10.40
CA GLN A 222 19.23 6.60 -11.47
C GLN A 222 19.30 5.13 -11.06
N CYS A 223 19.01 4.25 -12.01
CA CYS A 223 19.41 2.85 -11.96
C CYS A 223 20.91 2.73 -12.24
N LEU A 224 21.69 2.23 -11.28
CA LEU A 224 23.13 2.05 -11.40
C LEU A 224 23.52 0.62 -11.08
N LEU A 225 24.53 0.08 -11.79
CA LEU A 225 25.06 -1.23 -11.46
C LEU A 225 25.63 -1.22 -10.05
N PHE A 226 25.16 -2.13 -9.19
CA PHE A 226 25.57 -2.18 -7.81
C PHE A 226 25.50 -3.60 -7.27
N ASP A 227 26.52 -4.03 -6.54
CA ASP A 227 26.57 -5.37 -5.96
C ASP A 227 26.02 -5.33 -4.54
N THR A 228 24.88 -5.97 -4.33
CA THR A 228 24.21 -6.11 -3.03
C THR A 228 24.51 -7.44 -2.35
N SER A 229 25.27 -8.33 -3.01
CA SER A 229 25.51 -9.69 -2.54
C SER A 229 26.32 -9.74 -1.23
N GLY A 230 26.22 -10.89 -0.57
CA GLY A 230 26.91 -11.18 0.68
C GLY A 230 25.94 -11.41 1.83
N ASN A 231 26.36 -12.23 2.79
CA ASN A 231 25.54 -12.54 3.95
C ASN A 231 25.42 -11.31 4.84
N LYS A 232 24.19 -10.81 5.01
CA LYS A 232 23.85 -9.71 5.90
C LYS A 232 22.90 -10.22 6.99
N PHE A 233 22.91 -9.55 8.13
CA PHE A 233 22.04 -9.89 9.27
C PHE A 233 21.19 -8.68 9.65
N VAL A 234 20.02 -8.96 10.23
CA VAL A 234 19.10 -7.93 10.74
C VAL A 234 19.00 -8.03 12.25
N ASN A 235 19.22 -6.91 12.92
CA ASN A 235 18.93 -6.73 14.33
C ASN A 235 17.68 -5.86 14.49
N LEU A 236 16.71 -6.33 15.28
CA LEU A 236 15.54 -5.56 15.70
C LEU A 236 15.82 -4.87 17.04
N ALA A 237 15.53 -3.57 17.12
CA ALA A 237 15.67 -2.78 18.33
C ALA A 237 14.50 -1.82 18.48
N SER A 238 14.36 -1.21 19.66
CA SER A 238 13.39 -0.14 19.86
C SER A 238 13.70 1.06 18.96
N ALA A 239 12.69 1.58 18.27
CA ALA A 239 12.79 2.76 17.43
C ALA A 239 13.09 4.02 18.26
N GLN A 240 13.96 4.89 17.74
CA GLN A 240 14.47 6.07 18.46
C GLN A 240 13.81 7.38 18.00
N SER A 241 12.80 7.30 17.16
CA SER A 241 12.15 8.46 16.56
C SER A 241 11.26 9.23 17.54
N GLY A 242 10.75 8.56 18.58
CA GLY A 242 9.76 9.13 19.49
C GLY A 242 8.34 9.23 18.89
N LEU A 243 8.07 8.57 17.76
CA LEU A 243 6.71 8.40 17.27
C LEU A 243 5.86 7.63 18.30
N GLY A 244 4.56 7.96 18.35
CA GLY A 244 3.62 7.26 19.21
C GLY A 244 3.36 5.83 18.73
N GLU A 245 3.02 4.94 19.66
CA GLU A 245 2.64 3.53 19.39
C GLU A 245 1.37 3.42 18.52
N ASP A 246 0.62 4.52 18.33
CA ASP A 246 -0.55 4.61 17.46
C ASP A 246 -0.19 4.75 15.97
N VAL A 247 1.06 5.08 15.65
CA VAL A 247 1.49 5.41 14.28
C VAL A 247 2.79 4.70 13.85
N SER A 248 3.38 3.89 14.73
CA SER A 248 4.52 3.01 14.43
C SER A 248 4.47 1.79 15.35
N THR A 249 5.05 0.67 14.89
CA THR A 249 5.30 -0.51 15.72
C THR A 249 6.21 -0.25 16.91
N GLY A 250 6.97 0.86 16.91
CA GLY A 250 8.01 1.13 17.90
C GLY A 250 9.28 0.30 17.70
N THR A 251 9.38 -0.44 16.59
CA THR A 251 10.52 -1.29 16.23
C THR A 251 11.28 -0.73 15.04
N GLN A 252 12.61 -0.79 15.10
CA GLN A 252 13.50 -0.51 13.98
C GLN A 252 14.36 -1.74 13.64
N MET A 253 14.60 -1.91 12.35
CA MET A 253 15.51 -2.92 11.78
C MET A 253 16.82 -2.27 11.38
N MET A 254 17.93 -2.88 11.77
CA MET A 254 19.29 -2.49 11.39
C MET A 254 19.93 -3.61 10.58
N ILE A 255 20.25 -3.32 9.32
CA ILE A 255 20.84 -4.28 8.38
C ILE A 255 22.36 -4.14 8.37
N SER A 256 23.08 -5.24 8.57
CA SER A 256 24.55 -5.22 8.62
C SER A 256 25.21 -4.91 7.26
N ASP A 257 26.49 -4.55 7.32
CA ASP A 257 27.36 -4.41 6.14
C ASP A 257 26.77 -3.51 5.04
N GLY A 258 26.15 -2.40 5.45
CA GLY A 258 25.58 -1.40 4.54
C GLY A 258 24.39 -1.91 3.74
N GLY A 259 23.67 -2.95 4.21
CA GLY A 259 22.43 -3.39 3.59
C GLY A 259 21.36 -2.30 3.60
N PHE A 260 20.50 -2.32 2.59
CA PHE A 260 19.44 -1.33 2.38
C PHE A 260 18.29 -2.01 1.64
N MET A 261 17.13 -1.37 1.57
CA MET A 261 15.94 -1.96 0.95
C MET A 261 15.55 -1.19 -0.31
N SER A 262 15.85 -1.79 -1.48
CA SER A 262 15.50 -1.33 -2.83
C SER A 262 15.97 0.08 -3.23
N TYR A 263 15.42 1.14 -2.64
CA TYR A 263 15.79 2.52 -2.90
C TYR A 263 16.97 2.97 -2.04
N TYR A 264 18.11 3.27 -2.67
CA TYR A 264 19.31 3.64 -1.94
C TYR A 264 19.29 5.11 -1.50
N ILE A 265 19.16 5.30 -0.19
CA ILE A 265 19.17 6.61 0.49
C ILE A 265 20.32 6.75 1.51
N GLY A 266 21.32 5.86 1.45
CA GLY A 266 22.48 5.93 2.35
C GLY A 266 22.19 5.62 3.82
N THR A 267 21.17 4.82 4.11
CA THR A 267 20.90 4.27 5.45
C THR A 267 20.72 2.76 5.44
N SER A 268 21.06 2.14 6.56
CA SER A 268 20.85 0.72 6.85
C SER A 268 19.90 0.50 8.03
N THR A 269 19.31 1.57 8.55
CA THR A 269 18.35 1.54 9.65
C THR A 269 17.00 2.00 9.14
N TYR A 270 15.98 1.18 9.36
CA TYR A 270 14.60 1.46 8.96
C TYR A 270 13.70 1.26 10.16
N GLU A 271 12.86 2.23 10.46
CA GLU A 271 11.78 2.09 11.42
C GLU A 271 10.58 1.43 10.73
N ILE A 272 9.99 0.44 11.39
CA ILE A 272 8.82 -0.29 10.90
C ILE A 272 7.60 0.48 11.37
N LEU A 273 6.90 1.10 10.42
CA LEU A 273 5.67 1.82 10.69
C LEU A 273 4.51 0.85 10.84
N GLU A 274 4.45 -0.14 9.94
CA GLU A 274 3.43 -1.17 9.92
C GLU A 274 4.02 -2.46 9.34
N ILE A 275 3.59 -3.59 9.87
CA ILE A 275 3.92 -4.90 9.33
C ILE A 275 2.76 -5.87 9.57
N THR A 276 2.43 -6.65 8.55
CA THR A 276 1.48 -7.77 8.59
C THR A 276 2.09 -9.00 7.91
N ASP A 277 1.29 -10.02 7.62
CA ASP A 277 1.80 -11.23 6.97
C ASP A 277 2.32 -10.98 5.56
N ASP A 278 1.83 -9.95 4.90
CA ASP A 278 2.04 -9.69 3.48
C ASP A 278 2.26 -8.20 3.18
N TYR A 279 2.29 -7.31 4.18
CA TYR A 279 2.68 -5.91 4.05
C TYR A 279 3.80 -5.49 5.00
N LEU A 280 4.64 -4.58 4.51
CA LEU A 280 5.69 -3.95 5.29
C LEU A 280 5.84 -2.50 4.87
N HIS A 281 5.53 -1.57 5.76
CA HIS A 281 5.77 -0.14 5.57
C HIS A 281 6.89 0.31 6.47
N VAL A 282 7.96 0.80 5.86
CA VAL A 282 9.15 1.26 6.56
C VAL A 282 9.45 2.69 6.24
N ARG A 283 10.17 3.35 7.15
CA ARG A 283 10.83 4.61 6.86
C ARG A 283 12.30 4.60 7.22
N GLY A 284 13.11 5.24 6.38
CA GLY A 284 14.53 5.44 6.59
C GLY A 284 14.89 6.93 6.63
N ILE A 285 15.80 7.30 7.53
CA ILE A 285 16.31 8.67 7.66
C ILE A 285 17.75 8.69 7.13
N PRO A 286 18.04 9.41 6.03
CA PRO A 286 19.39 9.50 5.49
C PRO A 286 20.28 10.33 6.43
N GLY A 287 21.49 9.85 6.72
CA GLY A 287 22.43 10.58 7.58
C GLY A 287 22.85 11.95 7.01
N SER A 288 22.76 12.14 5.69
CA SER A 288 23.03 13.42 5.03
C SER A 288 21.96 14.48 5.29
N ASN A 289 20.72 14.07 5.62
CA ASN A 289 19.62 14.98 5.88
C ASN A 289 18.67 14.42 6.95
N PRO A 290 18.97 14.63 8.25
CA PRO A 290 18.19 14.07 9.35
C PRO A 290 16.79 14.71 9.52
N ALA A 291 16.44 15.71 8.70
CA ALA A 291 15.11 16.33 8.73
C ALA A 291 14.09 15.64 7.81
N LEU A 292 14.54 14.72 6.95
CA LEU A 292 13.71 14.01 5.99
C LEU A 292 13.58 12.53 6.36
N ALA A 293 12.37 12.00 6.23
CA ALA A 293 12.12 10.57 6.24
C ALA A 293 11.67 10.14 4.84
N TRP A 294 12.28 9.06 4.34
CA TRP A 294 11.87 8.37 3.13
C TRP A 294 11.05 7.15 3.50
N TYR A 295 9.92 6.97 2.83
CA TYR A 295 8.94 5.93 3.10
C TYR A 295 8.94 4.94 1.93
N ILE A 296 8.93 3.65 2.24
CA ILE A 296 8.84 2.58 1.25
C ILE A 296 7.85 1.51 1.74
N LYS A 297 6.95 1.10 0.85
CA LYS A 297 6.01 0.00 1.09
C LYS A 297 6.46 -1.25 0.34
N PHE A 298 6.36 -2.38 1.02
CA PHE A 298 6.66 -3.71 0.48
C PHE A 298 5.46 -4.64 0.66
N THR A 299 5.42 -5.66 -0.18
CA THR A 299 4.38 -6.69 -0.23
C THR A 299 5.00 -8.07 -0.44
N THR A 300 4.31 -9.16 -0.10
CA THR A 300 4.71 -10.50 -0.53
C THR A 300 4.21 -10.85 -1.95
N ASP A 301 3.38 -9.99 -2.57
CA ASP A 301 2.94 -10.16 -3.94
C ASP A 301 4.05 -9.77 -4.95
N PRO A 302 4.56 -10.70 -5.77
CA PRO A 302 5.57 -10.40 -6.79
C PRO A 302 5.10 -9.39 -7.86
N GLU A 303 3.80 -9.15 -8.03
CA GLU A 303 3.27 -8.13 -8.95
C GLU A 303 3.21 -6.73 -8.31
N GLY A 304 3.57 -6.61 -7.03
CA GLY A 304 3.57 -5.34 -6.31
C GLY A 304 2.19 -4.92 -5.80
N GLY A 305 1.21 -5.84 -5.78
CA GLY A 305 -0.12 -5.65 -5.23
C GLY A 305 -0.16 -5.59 -3.71
N ALA A 306 -1.35 -5.28 -3.18
CA ALA A 306 -1.57 -5.21 -1.74
C ALA A 306 -1.52 -6.63 -1.15
N GLY A 307 -0.39 -7.00 -0.55
CA GLY A 307 -0.46 -7.86 0.62
C GLY A 307 -0.99 -6.99 1.75
N GLY A 308 -2.01 -7.46 2.45
CA GLY A 308 -2.81 -6.83 3.49
C GLY A 308 -2.07 -6.28 4.71
N GLY A 309 -1.49 -5.10 4.53
CA GLY A 309 -1.44 -4.06 5.55
C GLY A 309 -2.43 -3.00 5.13
N ASN A 310 -2.96 -2.31 6.12
CA ASN A 310 -4.20 -1.56 6.11
C ASN A 310 -4.33 -0.57 4.93
N GLN A 311 -4.59 -1.05 3.71
CA GLN A 311 -4.92 -0.31 2.48
C GLN A 311 -5.66 -1.18 1.47
N SER A 312 -6.96 -0.93 1.39
CA SER A 312 -7.82 -0.95 0.20
C SER A 312 -7.79 -2.19 -0.70
N ALA A 313 -8.83 -3.01 -0.60
CA ALA A 313 -9.23 -4.05 -1.54
C ALA A 313 -9.61 -3.49 -2.94
N GLU A 314 -9.59 -2.17 -3.17
CA GLU A 314 -9.89 -1.60 -4.48
C GLU A 314 -8.98 -2.18 -5.59
N GLY A 315 -9.60 -2.70 -6.64
CA GLY A 315 -8.94 -3.34 -7.79
C GLY A 315 -8.65 -4.83 -7.61
N SER A 316 -8.86 -5.40 -6.41
CA SER A 316 -8.76 -6.84 -6.18
C SER A 316 -10.05 -7.57 -6.52
N GLU A 317 -9.96 -8.88 -6.68
CA GLU A 317 -11.15 -9.73 -6.57
C GLU A 317 -11.68 -9.66 -5.12
N LEU A 318 -13.01 -9.70 -4.96
CA LEU A 318 -13.67 -9.71 -3.67
C LEU A 318 -13.43 -11.07 -2.99
N GLU A 319 -12.63 -11.06 -1.93
CA GLU A 319 -12.51 -12.17 -1.00
C GLU A 319 -13.59 -12.05 0.08
N THR A 320 -14.43 -13.06 0.21
CA THR A 320 -15.65 -12.98 1.02
C THR A 320 -15.64 -13.95 2.20
N GLU A 321 -16.11 -13.49 3.36
CA GLU A 321 -16.37 -14.36 4.52
C GLU A 321 -17.83 -14.84 4.63
N PHE A 322 -18.73 -14.26 3.84
CA PHE A 322 -20.16 -14.53 3.89
C PHE A 322 -20.61 -15.52 2.83
N GLU A 323 -20.43 -16.82 3.10
CA GLU A 323 -20.76 -17.90 2.17
C GLU A 323 -22.17 -18.49 2.37
N ASN A 324 -22.80 -18.20 3.51
CA ASN A 324 -24.06 -18.81 3.89
C ASN A 324 -25.25 -17.94 3.46
N LEU A 325 -25.96 -18.40 2.42
CA LEU A 325 -27.15 -17.74 1.90
C LEU A 325 -28.28 -17.74 2.97
N VAL A 326 -28.77 -16.55 3.33
CA VAL A 326 -29.84 -16.36 4.32
C VAL A 326 -31.15 -15.87 3.72
N TRP A 327 -31.12 -15.17 2.60
CA TRP A 327 -32.30 -14.73 1.87
C TRP A 327 -32.00 -14.56 0.38
N GLU A 328 -32.98 -14.88 -0.47
CA GLU A 328 -32.89 -14.69 -1.92
C GLU A 328 -34.27 -14.35 -2.51
N GLU A 329 -34.25 -13.58 -3.59
CA GLU A 329 -35.38 -13.34 -4.48
C GLU A 329 -34.91 -13.55 -5.93
N GLU A 330 -35.43 -14.58 -6.57
CA GLU A 330 -35.09 -15.01 -7.94
C GLU A 330 -36.14 -14.56 -8.97
N PHE A 331 -37.20 -13.87 -8.54
CA PHE A 331 -38.27 -13.31 -9.40
C PHE A 331 -38.93 -14.34 -10.36
N GLU A 332 -38.99 -15.61 -9.97
CA GLU A 332 -39.63 -16.71 -10.71
C GLU A 332 -41.18 -16.69 -10.61
N GLY A 333 -41.73 -15.81 -9.77
CA GLY A 333 -43.16 -15.67 -9.54
C GLY A 333 -43.93 -15.06 -10.71
N ALA A 334 -45.27 -15.00 -10.58
CA ALA A 334 -46.12 -14.27 -11.54
C ALA A 334 -46.29 -12.77 -11.18
N SER A 335 -45.78 -12.36 -10.02
CA SER A 335 -45.87 -11.02 -9.47
C SER A 335 -44.78 -10.83 -8.42
N LEU A 336 -44.50 -9.58 -8.08
CA LEU A 336 -43.62 -9.23 -6.97
C LEU A 336 -44.13 -9.86 -5.66
N ASP A 337 -43.24 -10.47 -4.87
CA ASP A 337 -43.59 -11.06 -3.59
C ASP A 337 -43.96 -9.97 -2.58
N ALA A 338 -45.23 -9.94 -2.19
CA ALA A 338 -45.75 -8.96 -1.24
C ALA A 338 -45.32 -9.23 0.21
N ASP A 339 -44.79 -10.42 0.52
CA ASP A 339 -44.22 -10.71 1.84
C ASP A 339 -42.78 -10.18 1.95
N SER A 340 -42.10 -9.93 0.82
CA SER A 340 -40.74 -9.39 0.77
C SER A 340 -40.70 -7.90 0.41
N TRP A 341 -41.59 -7.42 -0.48
CA TRP A 341 -41.48 -6.08 -1.06
C TRP A 341 -42.68 -5.19 -0.80
N ASN A 342 -42.40 -3.93 -0.51
CA ASN A 342 -43.34 -2.80 -0.53
C ASN A 342 -43.18 -2.04 -1.85
N ILE A 343 -44.23 -1.31 -2.23
CA ILE A 343 -44.20 -0.40 -3.39
C ILE A 343 -44.46 1.01 -2.88
N GLU A 344 -43.49 1.91 -3.09
CA GLU A 344 -43.67 3.33 -2.84
C GLU A 344 -44.31 4.02 -4.06
N THR A 345 -45.15 5.01 -3.80
CA THR A 345 -45.96 5.65 -4.87
C THR A 345 -45.89 7.16 -4.82
N GLY A 346 -46.09 7.81 -5.98
CA GLY A 346 -46.04 9.27 -6.10
C GLY A 346 -44.63 9.81 -6.36
N ASN A 347 -44.48 11.13 -6.19
CA ASN A 347 -43.23 11.87 -6.44
C ASN A 347 -42.56 12.35 -5.12
N GLY A 348 -42.98 11.79 -3.98
CA GLY A 348 -42.47 12.16 -2.67
C GLY A 348 -42.60 13.66 -2.37
N ASP A 349 -41.76 14.14 -1.45
CA ASP A 349 -41.61 15.56 -1.17
C ASP A 349 -40.52 16.17 -2.06
N ASN A 350 -40.89 17.15 -2.91
CA ASN A 350 -39.99 17.85 -3.84
C ASN A 350 -39.20 16.93 -4.80
N GLY A 351 -39.86 15.89 -5.36
CA GLY A 351 -39.18 14.92 -6.22
C GLY A 351 -38.23 14.03 -5.42
N TRP A 352 -38.76 13.44 -4.34
CA TRP A 352 -38.03 12.61 -3.38
C TRP A 352 -36.78 13.25 -2.78
N GLY A 353 -36.76 14.59 -2.67
CA GLY A 353 -35.62 15.37 -2.17
C GLY A 353 -34.57 15.72 -3.24
N ASN A 354 -34.66 15.11 -4.43
CA ASN A 354 -33.65 15.23 -5.49
C ASN A 354 -34.18 15.90 -6.77
N ASN A 355 -35.34 16.57 -6.72
CA ASN A 355 -36.00 17.18 -7.88
C ASN A 355 -36.31 16.19 -9.02
N GLU A 356 -36.60 14.94 -8.67
CA GLU A 356 -36.95 13.86 -9.59
C GLU A 356 -38.31 14.13 -10.28
N SER A 357 -38.47 13.69 -11.53
CA SER A 357 -39.61 14.04 -12.38
C SER A 357 -40.70 12.98 -12.49
N GLN A 358 -40.46 11.75 -12.02
CA GLN A 358 -41.38 10.61 -12.13
C GLN A 358 -42.41 10.55 -11.00
N SER A 359 -43.58 9.96 -11.29
CA SER A 359 -44.48 9.42 -10.29
C SER A 359 -44.27 7.91 -10.17
N TYR A 360 -43.85 7.41 -9.01
CA TYR A 360 -43.73 5.96 -8.79
C TYR A 360 -45.10 5.28 -8.71
N THR A 361 -45.24 4.11 -9.33
CA THR A 361 -46.46 3.29 -9.30
C THR A 361 -46.15 1.79 -9.23
N ALA A 362 -47.16 1.00 -8.84
CA ALA A 362 -47.08 -0.45 -8.84
C ALA A 362 -47.06 -1.07 -10.24
N ASP A 363 -47.70 -0.42 -11.22
CA ASP A 363 -47.84 -0.97 -12.57
C ASP A 363 -46.49 -0.98 -13.32
N ASN A 364 -45.51 -0.21 -12.85
CA ASN A 364 -44.17 -0.12 -13.43
C ASN A 364 -43.20 -1.21 -12.91
N ALA A 365 -43.54 -1.93 -11.84
CA ALA A 365 -42.77 -3.07 -11.31
C ALA A 365 -43.39 -4.38 -11.80
N VAL A 366 -42.77 -5.01 -12.79
CA VAL A 366 -43.33 -6.19 -13.47
C VAL A 366 -42.38 -7.37 -13.33
N VAL A 367 -42.85 -8.43 -12.67
CA VAL A 367 -42.15 -9.72 -12.66
C VAL A 367 -42.58 -10.53 -13.89
N SER A 368 -41.62 -10.89 -14.73
CA SER A 368 -41.86 -11.67 -15.95
C SER A 368 -40.57 -12.30 -16.45
N ASP A 369 -40.67 -13.50 -17.04
CA ASP A 369 -39.54 -14.21 -17.65
C ASP A 369 -38.34 -14.42 -16.68
N GLY A 370 -38.63 -14.67 -15.40
CA GLY A 370 -37.61 -14.92 -14.36
C GLY A 370 -36.85 -13.68 -13.91
N THR A 371 -37.39 -12.48 -14.14
CA THR A 371 -36.74 -11.21 -13.77
C THR A 371 -37.76 -10.21 -13.24
N LEU A 372 -37.31 -9.29 -12.39
CA LEU A 372 -38.01 -8.04 -12.09
C LEU A 372 -37.65 -6.98 -13.12
N LYS A 373 -38.67 -6.33 -13.69
CA LYS A 373 -38.53 -5.16 -14.58
C LYS A 373 -39.06 -3.91 -13.88
N ILE A 374 -38.18 -2.95 -13.64
CA ILE A 374 -38.54 -1.59 -13.21
C ILE A 374 -38.56 -0.70 -14.45
N ASN A 375 -39.76 -0.40 -14.93
CA ASN A 375 -39.97 0.31 -16.20
C ASN A 375 -40.14 1.81 -15.95
N ALA A 376 -39.21 2.62 -16.46
CA ALA A 376 -39.40 4.05 -16.56
C ALA A 376 -40.08 4.39 -17.90
N ILE A 377 -41.21 5.10 -17.88
CA ILE A 377 -42.06 5.33 -19.05
C ILE A 377 -42.41 6.82 -19.15
N ALA A 378 -42.31 7.40 -20.35
CA ALA A 378 -42.87 8.71 -20.67
C ALA A 378 -44.39 8.60 -20.84
N GLU A 379 -45.12 8.88 -19.77
CA GLU A 379 -46.57 8.89 -19.76
C GLU A 379 -47.11 9.84 -18.68
N ASN A 380 -48.29 10.40 -18.93
CA ASN A 380 -48.91 11.27 -17.94
C ASN A 380 -49.55 10.44 -16.82
N THR A 381 -48.88 10.37 -15.68
CA THR A 381 -49.29 9.58 -14.52
C THR A 381 -49.32 10.47 -13.28
N ASN A 382 -50.48 10.56 -12.64
CA ASN A 382 -50.74 11.41 -11.46
C ASN A 382 -50.34 12.90 -11.63
N GLY A 383 -50.34 13.42 -12.86
CA GLY A 383 -49.96 14.80 -13.16
C GLY A 383 -48.46 15.02 -13.38
N PHE A 384 -47.67 13.95 -13.46
CA PHE A 384 -46.26 13.94 -13.84
C PHE A 384 -46.11 13.36 -15.24
N ASP A 385 -45.07 13.77 -15.97
CA ASP A 385 -44.85 13.37 -17.37
C ASP A 385 -44.11 12.02 -17.51
N TYR A 386 -43.68 11.44 -16.39
CA TYR A 386 -43.00 10.16 -16.34
C TYR A 386 -43.55 9.29 -15.21
N SER A 387 -43.57 7.97 -15.42
CA SER A 387 -43.83 6.96 -14.40
C SER A 387 -42.65 6.01 -14.25
N SER A 388 -42.51 5.40 -13.06
CA SER A 388 -41.50 4.39 -12.76
C SER A 388 -41.93 3.56 -11.54
N ALA A 389 -41.07 2.68 -11.01
CA ALA A 389 -41.29 2.03 -9.72
C ALA A 389 -40.14 2.25 -8.74
N ARG A 390 -40.50 2.22 -7.46
CA ARG A 390 -39.60 2.19 -6.31
C ARG A 390 -40.15 1.17 -5.32
N ILE A 391 -39.36 0.14 -5.04
CA ILE A 391 -39.75 -0.94 -4.15
C ILE A 391 -38.76 -1.05 -3.00
N THR A 392 -39.26 -1.43 -1.82
CA THR A 392 -38.45 -1.52 -0.60
C THR A 392 -38.71 -2.81 0.16
N THR A 393 -37.75 -3.27 0.95
CA THR A 393 -37.93 -4.39 1.89
C THR A 393 -38.21 -3.94 3.33
N MET A 394 -38.45 -2.64 3.55
CA MET A 394 -38.75 -2.03 4.86
C MET A 394 -39.80 -2.82 5.65
N ASP A 395 -39.54 -3.06 6.94
CA ASP A 395 -40.40 -3.86 7.84
C ASP A 395 -40.67 -5.31 7.38
N LYS A 396 -39.93 -5.84 6.40
CA LYS A 396 -40.09 -7.19 5.83
C LYS A 396 -38.79 -7.99 5.84
N GLN A 397 -37.77 -7.50 5.14
CA GLN A 397 -36.43 -8.09 5.08
C GLN A 397 -35.42 -7.01 5.44
N GLU A 398 -34.70 -7.22 6.53
CA GLU A 398 -33.73 -6.26 7.06
C GLU A 398 -32.51 -7.03 7.53
N PHE A 399 -31.33 -6.51 7.20
CA PHE A 399 -30.06 -7.21 7.44
C PHE A 399 -29.08 -6.27 8.11
N GLU A 400 -28.28 -6.81 9.03
CA GLU A 400 -27.16 -6.15 9.66
C GLU A 400 -25.91 -6.96 9.32
N TYR A 401 -24.98 -6.35 8.59
CA TYR A 401 -23.81 -7.00 8.00
C TYR A 401 -24.15 -8.11 7.00
N GLY A 402 -23.13 -8.57 6.27
CA GLY A 402 -23.23 -9.64 5.29
C GLY A 402 -22.78 -9.22 3.90
N ARG A 403 -22.99 -10.12 2.93
CA ARG A 403 -22.80 -9.86 1.51
C ARG A 403 -24.16 -9.74 0.82
N VAL A 404 -24.39 -8.65 0.10
CA VAL A 404 -25.57 -8.45 -0.74
C VAL A 404 -25.13 -8.49 -2.20
N GLU A 405 -25.74 -9.36 -3.00
CA GLU A 405 -25.53 -9.44 -4.44
C GLU A 405 -26.82 -9.11 -5.17
N VAL A 406 -26.76 -8.19 -6.13
CA VAL A 406 -27.87 -7.89 -7.04
C VAL A 406 -27.37 -8.02 -8.46
N ARG A 407 -27.93 -8.98 -9.20
CA ARG A 407 -27.59 -9.17 -10.61
C ARG A 407 -28.58 -8.43 -11.48
N ALA A 408 -28.12 -7.39 -12.17
CA ALA A 408 -28.99 -6.50 -12.93
C ALA A 408 -28.37 -6.01 -14.25
N LYS A 409 -29.24 -5.59 -15.15
CA LYS A 409 -28.95 -4.85 -16.38
C LYS A 409 -29.67 -3.51 -16.31
N LEU A 410 -28.98 -2.43 -16.67
CA LEU A 410 -29.40 -1.07 -16.39
C LEU A 410 -30.05 -0.39 -17.61
N PRO A 411 -30.90 0.63 -17.42
CA PRO A 411 -31.31 1.52 -18.50
C PRO A 411 -30.13 2.37 -18.99
N SER A 412 -30.19 2.86 -20.24
CA SER A 412 -29.13 3.67 -20.87
C SER A 412 -29.56 5.06 -21.33
N ALA A 413 -30.87 5.32 -21.40
CA ALA A 413 -31.35 6.58 -21.95
C ALA A 413 -30.99 7.78 -21.06
N ALA A 414 -30.54 8.88 -21.67
CA ALA A 414 -30.20 10.11 -20.96
C ALA A 414 -31.35 10.57 -20.03
N GLY A 415 -31.01 10.78 -18.76
CA GLY A 415 -31.94 11.17 -17.70
C GLY A 415 -32.53 10.02 -16.89
N THR A 416 -32.25 8.76 -17.20
CA THR A 416 -32.53 7.66 -16.27
C THR A 416 -31.51 7.68 -15.13
N TRP A 417 -31.97 7.32 -13.93
CA TRP A 417 -31.14 7.16 -12.73
C TRP A 417 -31.58 5.89 -11.99
N PRO A 418 -31.14 4.70 -12.45
CA PRO A 418 -31.28 3.45 -11.71
C PRO A 418 -30.47 3.47 -10.41
N ALA A 419 -31.03 2.88 -9.36
CA ALA A 419 -30.36 2.71 -8.07
C ALA A 419 -30.70 1.37 -7.42
N ILE A 420 -29.67 0.73 -6.85
CA ILE A 420 -29.73 -0.41 -5.93
C ILE A 420 -29.07 0.07 -4.64
N TRP A 421 -29.84 0.21 -3.58
CA TRP A 421 -29.36 0.89 -2.38
C TRP A 421 -30.07 0.40 -1.13
N MET A 422 -29.58 0.83 0.03
CA MET A 422 -30.07 0.44 1.34
C MET A 422 -30.20 1.66 2.25
N LEU A 423 -31.20 1.63 3.12
CA LEU A 423 -31.42 2.68 4.12
C LEU A 423 -31.57 2.05 5.51
N GLY A 424 -31.02 2.71 6.53
CA GLY A 424 -31.11 2.22 7.90
C GLY A 424 -32.55 2.07 8.36
N SER A 425 -32.90 0.92 8.94
CA SER A 425 -34.27 0.60 9.37
C SER A 425 -34.83 1.55 10.43
N ASN A 426 -33.96 2.30 11.13
CA ASN A 426 -34.36 3.34 12.07
C ASN A 426 -34.70 4.70 11.42
N PHE A 427 -34.80 4.76 10.08
CA PHE A 427 -35.06 6.00 9.33
C PHE A 427 -36.29 6.74 9.83
N ALA A 428 -37.38 6.03 10.17
CA ALA A 428 -38.60 6.66 10.66
C ALA A 428 -38.40 7.38 12.01
N GLU A 429 -37.47 6.91 12.84
CA GLU A 429 -37.17 7.50 14.15
C GLU A 429 -36.17 8.65 14.08
N VAL A 430 -35.09 8.49 13.30
CA VAL A 430 -33.93 9.42 13.34
C VAL A 430 -33.82 10.32 12.11
N GLY A 431 -34.51 9.97 11.03
CA GLY A 431 -34.46 10.65 9.75
C GLY A 431 -33.11 10.55 9.04
N TRP A 432 -33.09 10.98 7.79
CA TRP A 432 -31.87 11.06 6.98
C TRP A 432 -31.10 12.37 7.27
N PRO A 433 -29.74 12.37 7.26
CA PRO A 433 -28.85 11.23 6.99
C PRO A 433 -28.46 10.43 8.24
N ASN A 434 -29.11 10.65 9.39
CA ASN A 434 -28.73 10.00 10.66
C ASN A 434 -28.94 8.47 10.66
N SER A 435 -29.85 7.98 9.83
CA SER A 435 -30.09 6.54 9.66
C SER A 435 -28.98 5.82 8.90
N GLY A 436 -28.14 6.55 8.16
CA GLY A 436 -27.22 5.97 7.19
C GLY A 436 -27.92 5.54 5.90
N GLU A 437 -27.17 5.59 4.80
CA GLU A 437 -27.55 5.14 3.45
C GLU A 437 -26.34 4.47 2.80
N ILE A 438 -26.56 3.34 2.13
CA ILE A 438 -25.54 2.60 1.39
C ILE A 438 -26.04 2.38 -0.03
N ASP A 439 -25.46 3.09 -0.98
CA ASP A 439 -25.80 2.99 -2.40
C ASP A 439 -24.85 1.99 -3.05
N ILE A 440 -25.31 0.73 -3.17
CA ILE A 440 -24.53 -0.39 -3.73
C ILE A 440 -24.20 -0.11 -5.20
N MET A 441 -25.17 0.45 -5.92
CA MET A 441 -25.02 0.88 -7.31
C MET A 441 -25.96 2.05 -7.57
N GLU A 442 -25.38 3.17 -8.00
CA GLU A 442 -26.08 4.18 -8.79
C GLU A 442 -25.45 4.29 -10.17
N HIS A 443 -26.27 4.61 -11.16
CA HIS A 443 -25.83 4.88 -12.52
C HIS A 443 -26.73 5.96 -13.12
N VAL A 444 -26.21 6.75 -14.06
CA VAL A 444 -26.99 7.75 -14.79
C VAL A 444 -26.86 7.56 -16.29
N GLY A 445 -27.97 7.56 -17.03
CA GLY A 445 -27.94 7.44 -18.49
C GLY A 445 -27.22 8.59 -19.20
N ASN A 446 -26.96 9.71 -18.50
CA ASN A 446 -26.13 10.81 -19.01
C ASN A 446 -24.62 10.55 -18.92
N ASP A 447 -24.19 9.55 -18.15
CA ASP A 447 -22.81 9.09 -18.02
C ASP A 447 -22.78 7.55 -18.11
N LEU A 448 -23.00 7.05 -19.33
CA LEU A 448 -23.19 5.63 -19.57
C LEU A 448 -21.91 4.84 -19.29
N GLY A 449 -21.96 3.88 -18.37
CA GLY A 449 -20.83 3.06 -17.95
C GLY A 449 -20.26 3.42 -16.58
N GLU A 450 -20.43 4.66 -16.11
CA GLU A 450 -19.94 5.07 -14.80
C GLU A 450 -20.89 4.62 -13.68
N VAL A 451 -20.50 3.55 -12.97
CA VAL A 451 -21.22 3.01 -11.81
C VAL A 451 -20.64 3.61 -10.54
N LEU A 452 -21.50 4.10 -9.66
CA LEU A 452 -21.14 4.71 -8.39
C LEU A 452 -21.52 3.80 -7.22
N GLY A 453 -20.61 3.69 -6.25
CA GLY A 453 -20.88 3.20 -4.90
C GLY A 453 -20.77 4.38 -3.94
N THR A 454 -21.79 4.63 -3.14
CA THR A 454 -21.85 5.82 -2.28
C THR A 454 -22.32 5.50 -0.87
N LEU A 455 -21.79 6.23 0.11
CA LEU A 455 -22.26 6.20 1.49
C LEU A 455 -22.73 7.59 1.91
N HIS A 456 -23.89 7.65 2.57
CA HIS A 456 -24.38 8.88 3.21
C HIS A 456 -24.51 8.71 4.72
N MET A 457 -23.95 9.68 5.46
CA MET A 457 -23.99 9.74 6.92
C MET A 457 -23.92 11.20 7.39
N PRO A 458 -24.18 11.51 8.68
CA PRO A 458 -24.08 12.88 9.19
C PRO A 458 -22.68 13.47 8.93
N GLY A 459 -22.65 14.58 8.19
CA GLY A 459 -21.40 15.26 7.79
C GLY A 459 -20.93 14.94 6.36
N ASN A 460 -21.39 13.83 5.78
CA ASN A 460 -21.02 13.35 4.44
C ASN A 460 -22.29 12.82 3.74
N SER A 461 -23.08 13.72 3.16
CA SER A 461 -24.42 13.38 2.64
C SER A 461 -24.81 14.25 1.45
N GLY A 462 -25.71 13.78 0.59
CA GLY A 462 -26.07 14.47 -0.64
C GLY A 462 -24.87 14.59 -1.58
N GLY A 463 -24.60 15.77 -2.14
CA GLY A 463 -23.45 15.98 -3.04
C GLY A 463 -22.06 15.79 -2.41
N GLU A 464 -21.98 15.62 -1.09
CA GLU A 464 -20.74 15.34 -0.34
C GLU A 464 -20.74 13.91 0.24
N GLY A 465 -21.53 13.00 -0.35
CA GLY A 465 -21.47 11.57 -0.03
C GLY A 465 -20.07 11.00 -0.26
N ILE A 466 -19.73 9.96 0.48
CA ILE A 466 -18.45 9.26 0.32
C ILE A 466 -18.60 8.33 -0.88
N SER A 467 -18.34 8.87 -2.05
CA SER A 467 -18.63 8.24 -3.34
C SER A 467 -17.37 7.88 -4.10
N LYS A 468 -17.44 6.78 -4.84
CA LYS A 468 -16.44 6.41 -5.83
C LYS A 468 -17.10 5.78 -7.04
N GLY A 469 -16.55 6.10 -8.22
CA GLY A 469 -17.00 5.56 -9.50
C GLY A 469 -16.04 4.52 -10.08
N THR A 470 -16.59 3.62 -10.87
CA THR A 470 -15.85 2.69 -11.73
C THR A 470 -16.53 2.58 -13.10
N GLU A 471 -15.73 2.31 -14.12
CA GLU A 471 -16.22 2.13 -15.48
C GLU A 471 -16.61 0.66 -15.70
N VAL A 472 -17.84 0.44 -16.12
CA VAL A 472 -18.39 -0.88 -16.43
C VAL A 472 -18.91 -0.86 -17.87
N GLU A 473 -18.30 -1.68 -18.73
CA GLU A 473 -18.75 -1.78 -20.12
C GLU A 473 -20.08 -2.53 -20.21
N ASN A 474 -20.95 -2.11 -21.14
CA ASN A 474 -22.16 -2.83 -21.54
C ASN A 474 -23.24 -2.99 -20.44
N VAL A 475 -23.27 -2.09 -19.44
CA VAL A 475 -24.29 -2.10 -18.36
C VAL A 475 -25.73 -2.17 -18.85
N GLU A 476 -25.99 -1.70 -20.07
CA GLU A 476 -27.31 -1.68 -20.69
C GLU A 476 -27.67 -2.91 -21.53
N SER A 477 -26.67 -3.71 -21.90
CA SER A 477 -26.84 -4.86 -22.79
C SER A 477 -26.48 -6.20 -22.14
N GLU A 478 -25.71 -6.19 -21.04
CA GLU A 478 -25.32 -7.36 -20.27
C GLU A 478 -25.77 -7.24 -18.79
N PHE A 479 -25.89 -8.39 -18.13
CA PHE A 479 -26.17 -8.42 -16.69
C PHE A 479 -24.85 -8.45 -15.94
N HIS A 480 -24.69 -7.52 -15.00
CA HIS A 480 -23.57 -7.46 -14.07
C HIS A 480 -24.04 -7.79 -12.65
N THR A 481 -23.12 -8.22 -11.81
CA THR A 481 -23.39 -8.47 -10.39
C THR A 481 -22.84 -7.31 -9.57
N TYR A 482 -23.73 -6.55 -8.94
CA TYR A 482 -23.39 -5.46 -8.04
C TYR A 482 -23.40 -6.00 -6.61
N THR A 483 -22.26 -5.89 -5.93
CA THR A 483 -22.03 -6.54 -4.66
C THR A 483 -21.64 -5.53 -3.58
N LEU A 484 -22.24 -5.69 -2.41
CA LEU A 484 -21.83 -5.06 -1.16
C LEU A 484 -21.31 -6.15 -0.24
N GLU A 485 -20.12 -6.03 0.30
CA GLU A 485 -19.69 -6.78 1.49
C GLU A 485 -19.54 -5.81 2.66
N TRP A 486 -20.24 -6.09 3.75
CA TRP A 486 -20.40 -5.14 4.84
C TRP A 486 -20.21 -5.84 6.17
N THR A 487 -19.20 -5.39 6.92
CA THR A 487 -18.85 -5.86 8.25
C THR A 487 -18.87 -4.69 9.25
N ALA A 488 -18.58 -4.98 10.52
CA ALA A 488 -18.40 -3.94 11.52
C ALA A 488 -17.16 -3.06 11.26
N ASP A 489 -16.19 -3.58 10.50
CA ASP A 489 -14.86 -2.99 10.32
C ASP A 489 -14.65 -2.40 8.91
N HIS A 490 -15.39 -2.87 7.90
CA HIS A 490 -15.29 -2.35 6.53
C HIS A 490 -16.59 -2.48 5.73
N ILE A 491 -16.68 -1.70 4.65
CA ILE A 491 -17.70 -1.80 3.61
C ILE A 491 -16.99 -1.80 2.26
N LEU A 492 -17.20 -2.85 1.47
CA LEU A 492 -16.64 -3.04 0.14
C LEU A 492 -17.74 -3.04 -0.91
N PHE A 493 -17.52 -2.31 -1.99
CA PHE A 493 -18.39 -2.31 -3.17
C PHE A 493 -17.65 -2.97 -4.32
N ALA A 494 -18.32 -3.89 -5.01
CA ALA A 494 -17.76 -4.60 -6.15
C ALA A 494 -18.73 -4.70 -7.32
N VAL A 495 -18.18 -4.76 -8.53
CA VAL A 495 -18.92 -5.15 -9.74
C VAL A 495 -18.23 -6.35 -10.35
N ASP A 496 -19.00 -7.41 -10.62
CA ASP A 496 -18.49 -8.68 -11.16
C ASP A 496 -17.28 -9.22 -10.37
N ASN A 497 -17.40 -9.16 -9.04
CA ASN A 497 -16.40 -9.54 -8.05
C ASN A 497 -15.13 -8.68 -8.04
N VAL A 498 -15.05 -7.55 -8.75
CA VAL A 498 -13.93 -6.63 -8.64
C VAL A 498 -14.31 -5.48 -7.73
N VAL A 499 -13.61 -5.34 -6.60
CA VAL A 499 -13.85 -4.25 -5.65
C VAL A 499 -13.41 -2.92 -6.27
N PHE A 500 -14.22 -1.88 -6.13
CA PHE A 500 -13.90 -0.56 -6.68
C PHE A 500 -14.04 0.59 -5.67
N HIS A 501 -14.64 0.31 -4.51
CA HIS A 501 -14.75 1.26 -3.41
C HIS A 501 -14.65 0.54 -2.08
N GLU A 502 -13.89 1.10 -1.16
CA GLU A 502 -13.76 0.63 0.21
C GLU A 502 -13.95 1.77 1.20
N PHE A 503 -14.60 1.44 2.32
CA PHE A 503 -14.77 2.33 3.44
C PHE A 503 -14.47 1.61 4.77
N GLU A 504 -13.61 2.20 5.58
CA GLU A 504 -13.33 1.74 6.95
C GLU A 504 -14.55 2.01 7.84
N ASN A 505 -15.22 0.93 8.26
CA ASN A 505 -16.37 1.00 9.13
C ASN A 505 -15.93 0.93 10.60
N ASN A 506 -16.69 1.56 11.49
CA ASN A 506 -16.47 1.44 12.92
C ASN A 506 -17.72 1.83 13.70
N ALA A 507 -17.73 1.61 15.00
CA ALA A 507 -18.89 1.86 15.87
C ALA A 507 -19.43 3.31 15.90
N SER A 508 -18.71 4.29 15.34
CA SER A 508 -19.18 5.69 15.27
C SER A 508 -19.99 6.01 14.01
N THR A 509 -19.95 5.14 12.99
CA THR A 509 -20.72 5.28 11.77
C THR A 509 -22.16 4.75 11.98
N PRO A 510 -23.13 5.18 11.15
CA PRO A 510 -24.50 4.69 11.25
C PRO A 510 -24.70 3.28 10.65
N PHE A 511 -23.64 2.62 10.16
CA PHE A 511 -23.69 1.34 9.44
C PHE A 511 -23.51 0.13 10.38
N ASN A 512 -24.06 0.20 11.59
CA ASN A 512 -23.93 -0.83 12.64
C ASN A 512 -25.30 -1.17 13.23
N GLN A 513 -26.27 -1.37 12.35
CA GLN A 513 -27.68 -1.61 12.65
C GLN A 513 -28.35 -2.26 11.43
N PRO A 514 -29.59 -2.75 11.51
CA PRO A 514 -30.30 -3.27 10.35
C PRO A 514 -30.57 -2.21 9.27
N PHE A 515 -30.44 -2.62 8.01
CA PHE A 515 -30.79 -1.87 6.81
C PHE A 515 -31.76 -2.66 5.94
N PHE A 516 -32.63 -1.97 5.22
CA PHE A 516 -33.52 -2.55 4.21
C PHE A 516 -33.13 -2.09 2.80
N LEU A 517 -33.32 -2.97 1.82
CA LEU A 517 -33.05 -2.73 0.40
C LEU A 517 -34.12 -1.88 -0.29
N ILE A 518 -33.68 -1.08 -1.26
CA ILE A 518 -34.49 -0.24 -2.14
C ILE A 518 -34.00 -0.41 -3.59
N LEU A 519 -34.93 -0.65 -4.51
CA LEU A 519 -34.67 -0.71 -5.95
C LEU A 519 -35.56 0.29 -6.67
N ASN A 520 -34.98 1.16 -7.52
CA ASN A 520 -35.76 2.10 -8.32
C ASN A 520 -35.07 2.54 -9.60
N VAL A 521 -35.84 3.20 -10.47
CA VAL A 521 -35.32 4.04 -11.57
C VAL A 521 -35.95 5.43 -11.45
N ALA A 522 -35.17 6.44 -11.09
CA ALA A 522 -35.61 7.84 -11.12
C ALA A 522 -35.46 8.45 -12.52
N MET A 523 -36.14 9.57 -12.75
CA MET A 523 -36.11 10.34 -14.01
C MET A 523 -35.66 11.78 -13.74
N GLY A 524 -34.55 12.17 -14.34
CA GLY A 524 -33.90 13.46 -14.17
C GLY A 524 -33.38 13.63 -12.76
N GLY A 525 -33.68 14.77 -12.13
CA GLY A 525 -33.21 15.09 -10.79
C GLY A 525 -31.79 15.64 -10.76
N THR A 526 -31.27 15.85 -9.55
CA THR A 526 -29.99 16.49 -9.30
C THR A 526 -28.79 15.70 -9.84
N LEU A 527 -28.85 14.36 -9.77
CA LEU A 527 -27.82 13.49 -10.32
C LEU A 527 -28.16 13.04 -11.75
N GLY A 528 -29.36 12.49 -11.96
CA GLY A 528 -29.78 11.97 -13.27
C GLY A 528 -29.82 13.01 -14.39
N GLY A 529 -29.96 14.30 -14.07
CA GLY A 529 -29.71 15.39 -15.01
C GLY A 529 -30.79 15.59 -16.07
N ALA A 530 -30.38 15.96 -17.29
CA ALA A 530 -31.31 16.26 -18.37
C ALA A 530 -31.93 14.98 -18.96
N ILE A 531 -33.25 14.95 -19.06
CA ILE A 531 -33.98 13.84 -19.69
C ILE A 531 -33.99 14.04 -21.21
N ASP A 532 -33.70 12.97 -21.96
CA ASP A 532 -33.84 12.96 -23.42
C ASP A 532 -35.25 13.42 -23.82
N PRO A 533 -35.41 14.49 -24.62
CA PRO A 533 -36.72 14.94 -25.07
C PRO A 533 -37.48 13.89 -25.91
N ASP A 534 -36.78 12.90 -26.48
CA ASP A 534 -37.36 11.80 -27.24
C ASP A 534 -37.50 10.51 -26.40
N PHE A 535 -37.26 10.56 -25.09
CA PHE A 535 -37.44 9.42 -24.18
C PHE A 535 -38.86 8.84 -24.29
N THR A 536 -38.96 7.52 -24.37
CA THR A 536 -40.25 6.80 -24.42
C THR A 536 -40.37 5.80 -23.29
N GLN A 537 -39.44 4.85 -23.22
CA GLN A 537 -39.34 3.89 -22.14
C GLN A 537 -37.91 3.35 -22.06
N ASP A 538 -37.47 3.05 -20.85
CA ASP A 538 -36.28 2.26 -20.58
C ASP A 538 -36.48 1.43 -19.31
N THR A 539 -35.63 0.44 -19.04
CA THR A 539 -35.90 -0.56 -18.00
C THR A 539 -34.63 -1.01 -17.28
N MET A 540 -34.68 -1.01 -15.96
CA MET A 540 -33.76 -1.82 -15.15
C MET A 540 -34.34 -3.22 -15.00
N GLU A 541 -33.58 -4.23 -15.40
CA GLU A 541 -33.96 -5.64 -15.31
C GLU A 541 -33.08 -6.33 -14.27
N VAL A 542 -33.70 -6.90 -13.23
CA VAL A 542 -33.01 -7.56 -12.11
C VAL A 542 -33.31 -9.06 -12.18
N ASP A 543 -32.24 -9.85 -12.26
CA ASP A 543 -32.28 -11.31 -12.30
C ASP A 543 -32.50 -11.90 -10.91
N TYR A 544 -31.70 -11.46 -9.93
CA TYR A 544 -31.88 -11.87 -8.55
C TYR A 544 -31.36 -10.83 -7.55
N VAL A 545 -31.80 -10.99 -6.31
CA VAL A 545 -31.20 -10.39 -5.12
C VAL A 545 -30.84 -11.51 -4.15
N LYS A 546 -29.61 -11.53 -3.63
CA LYS A 546 -29.14 -12.54 -2.66
C LYS A 546 -28.44 -11.86 -1.49
N VAL A 547 -28.66 -12.42 -0.30
CA VAL A 547 -28.02 -11.96 0.94
C VAL A 547 -27.40 -13.14 1.67
N PHE A 548 -26.14 -13.00 2.05
CA PHE A 548 -25.33 -14.00 2.74
C PHE A 548 -24.84 -13.46 4.09
N GLN A 549 -24.78 -14.31 5.11
CA GLN A 549 -24.32 -13.99 6.47
C GLN A 549 -23.66 -15.18 7.17
#